data_AF-A0A9X2B663-F1
#
_entry.id   AF-A0A9X2B663-F1
#
_cell.length_a   1.000
_cell.length_b   1.000
_cell.length_c   1.000
_cell.angle_alpha   90.00
_cell.angle_beta   90.00
_cell.angle_gamma   90.00
#
_symmetry.space_group_name_H-M   'P 1'
#
loop_
_entity.id
_entity.type
_entity.pdbx_description
1 polymer ?
#
loop_
_entity_poly.entity_id
_entity_poly.type
_entity_poly.pdbx_seq_one_letter_code
_entity_poly.pdbx_strand_id
1 'polypeptide(L)'
;MQIKPIFSFTVLSLFVSACTVTPPAPVEQKKFVEPEPIVYTEPQVSAPYYALNPADYTAPPEFEVNLQKSINAPLTKLRVKADPNNPNSAEIILDKNRFIIPVANSNDKALKFAALAQDNELDVTDIDDFLTILEGKARHYPTRFDVKREKSGMTDKLKSIIHTLDRYAVQPNASYDILLRAAKASHMARNLDMGETYGPKALSYATRLLKMKPNDPETSFWLGFGLSEGGAFKEATPYLKTAMEADIQEAHLSMANNYLSMEQKKNAVTTLKNYKVKYPTESAIVDRLVTEIESGGRYNVWQRGS
;
A
#
# COMPACT_ATOMS: atom_id res chain seq x y z
N MET A 1 2.90 31.94 50.10
CA MET A 1 2.71 30.85 51.09
C MET A 1 1.22 30.69 51.38
N GLN A 2 0.79 29.77 52.25
CA GLN A 2 -0.64 29.44 52.46
C GLN A 2 -1.44 30.60 53.11
N ILE A 3 -2.78 30.63 53.05
CA ILE A 3 -3.68 29.98 54.03
C ILE A 3 -5.09 29.68 53.44
N LYS A 4 -5.68 28.56 53.88
CA LYS A 4 -7.12 28.19 53.99
C LYS A 4 -7.35 27.79 55.48
N PRO A 5 -8.56 27.75 56.09
CA PRO A 5 -9.85 27.31 55.52
C PRO A 5 -11.06 28.18 56.01
N ILE A 6 -12.22 27.66 56.49
CA ILE A 6 -13.46 27.34 55.72
C ILE A 6 -14.76 27.76 56.48
N PHE A 7 -15.91 27.68 55.78
CA PHE A 7 -17.30 27.47 56.25
C PHE A 7 -18.11 28.57 56.98
N SER A 8 -19.28 28.85 56.41
CA SER A 8 -20.61 28.78 57.08
C SER A 8 -21.72 28.61 56.04
N PHE A 9 -22.97 28.34 56.45
CA PHE A 9 -24.01 27.68 55.63
C PHE A 9 -25.40 28.33 55.81
N THR A 10 -26.28 28.23 54.79
CA THR A 10 -27.78 28.38 54.84
C THR A 10 -28.41 29.73 55.27
N VAL A 11 -29.71 30.03 55.07
CA VAL A 11 -30.60 30.00 53.86
C VAL A 11 -31.99 30.62 54.20
N LEU A 12 -32.80 30.96 53.18
CA LEU A 12 -34.27 31.15 53.18
C LEU A 12 -34.90 32.52 53.55
N SER A 13 -35.73 33.05 52.65
CA SER A 13 -37.15 33.39 52.87
C SER A 13 -37.83 33.76 51.53
N LEU A 14 -39.16 33.71 51.45
CA LEU A 14 -39.94 33.85 50.21
C LEU A 14 -40.74 35.17 50.16
N PHE A 15 -41.10 35.60 48.95
CA PHE A 15 -42.35 36.34 48.71
C PHE A 15 -43.09 35.78 47.49
N VAL A 16 -44.42 35.94 47.50
CA VAL A 16 -45.37 35.36 46.53
C VAL A 16 -46.00 36.48 45.71
N SER A 17 -46.29 36.24 44.43
CA SER A 17 -47.27 36.99 43.64
C SER A 17 -47.85 36.09 42.55
N ALA A 18 -49.11 36.32 42.19
CA ALA A 18 -49.92 35.34 41.48
C ALA A 18 -50.32 35.79 40.06
N CYS A 19 -50.39 34.79 39.17
CA CYS A 19 -51.30 34.68 38.02
C CYS A 19 -51.56 35.91 37.14
N THR A 20 -50.88 35.95 35.98
CA THR A 20 -51.59 36.24 34.71
C THR A 20 -51.43 35.01 33.81
N VAL A 21 -52.54 34.43 33.35
CA VAL A 21 -52.52 33.17 32.58
C VAL A 21 -52.69 33.48 31.11
N THR A 22 -51.57 33.69 30.40
CA THR A 22 -51.56 33.69 28.95
C THR A 22 -51.61 32.23 28.44
N PRO A 23 -52.45 31.90 27.44
CA PRO A 23 -52.45 30.56 26.86
C PRO A 23 -51.09 30.31 26.17
N PRO A 24 -50.52 29.09 26.26
CA PRO A 24 -49.28 28.77 25.58
C PRO A 24 -49.47 28.84 24.06
N ALA A 25 -48.49 29.40 23.36
CA ALA A 25 -48.42 29.28 21.90
C ALA A 25 -48.33 27.79 21.50
N PRO A 26 -48.86 27.40 20.32
CA PRO A 26 -48.72 26.04 19.84
C PRO A 26 -47.25 25.63 19.82
N VAL A 27 -46.91 24.53 20.51
CA VAL A 27 -45.57 23.96 20.42
C VAL A 27 -45.41 23.40 19.02
N GLU A 28 -44.62 24.08 18.18
CA GLU A 28 -44.13 23.48 16.94
C GLU A 28 -43.42 22.18 17.30
N GLN A 29 -44.01 21.06 16.87
CA GLN A 29 -43.32 19.79 16.90
C GLN A 29 -42.13 19.91 15.96
N LYS A 30 -40.96 20.20 16.52
CA LYS A 30 -39.68 20.02 15.82
C LYS A 30 -39.66 18.58 15.34
N LYS A 31 -39.87 18.38 14.03
CA LYS A 31 -39.74 17.08 13.40
C LYS A 31 -38.39 16.52 13.81
N PHE A 32 -38.39 15.31 14.35
CA PHE A 32 -37.16 14.54 14.44
C PHE A 32 -36.74 14.28 12.99
N VAL A 33 -35.82 15.11 12.49
CA VAL A 33 -35.11 14.79 11.27
C VAL A 33 -34.22 13.62 11.65
N GLU A 34 -34.59 12.42 11.19
CA GLU A 34 -33.69 11.28 11.26
C GLU A 34 -32.36 11.72 10.63
N PRO A 35 -31.22 11.55 11.32
CA PRO A 35 -29.94 11.95 10.74
C PRO A 35 -29.77 11.16 9.44
N GLU A 36 -29.68 11.89 8.32
CA GLU A 36 -29.47 11.26 7.01
C GLU A 36 -28.29 10.29 7.14
N PRO A 37 -28.45 9.02 6.70
CA PRO A 37 -27.44 8.00 6.94
C PRO A 37 -26.14 8.50 6.34
N ILE A 38 -25.08 8.58 7.16
CA ILE A 38 -23.80 9.15 6.75
C ILE A 38 -23.24 8.28 5.62
N VAL A 39 -23.48 8.70 4.38
CA VAL A 39 -23.01 8.00 3.19
C VAL A 39 -21.50 8.16 3.16
N TYR A 40 -20.80 7.15 3.68
CA TYR A 40 -19.36 7.05 3.58
C TYR A 40 -19.00 6.74 2.13
N THR A 41 -18.98 7.78 1.29
CA THR A 41 -18.25 7.75 0.02
C THR A 41 -16.78 7.62 0.37
N GLU A 42 -16.11 6.56 -0.11
CA GLU A 42 -14.66 6.46 0.03
C GLU A 42 -14.00 7.72 -0.56
N PRO A 43 -13.06 8.34 0.16
CA PRO A 43 -12.42 9.55 -0.34
C PRO A 43 -11.65 9.24 -1.61
N GLN A 44 -11.88 10.05 -2.66
CA GLN A 44 -11.19 9.92 -3.94
C GLN A 44 -9.67 9.84 -3.72
N VAL A 45 -9.08 8.72 -4.14
CA VAL A 45 -7.65 8.46 -4.04
C VAL A 45 -6.92 9.41 -4.99
N SER A 46 -5.84 10.06 -4.54
CA SER A 46 -5.09 10.96 -5.42
C SER A 46 -4.34 10.18 -6.50
N ALA A 47 -3.86 10.84 -7.55
CA ALA A 47 -3.09 10.17 -8.59
C ALA A 47 -1.86 9.40 -8.02
N PRO A 48 -1.39 8.33 -8.67
CA PRO A 48 -0.09 7.76 -8.37
C PRO A 48 1.02 8.72 -8.80
N TYR A 49 2.11 8.77 -8.04
CA TYR A 49 3.32 9.53 -8.35
C TYR A 49 4.38 8.66 -9.06
N TYR A 50 4.46 7.37 -8.71
CA TYR A 50 5.29 6.37 -9.39
C TYR A 50 4.44 5.57 -10.39
N ALA A 51 5.02 5.14 -11.50
CA ALA A 51 4.33 4.30 -12.48
C ALA A 51 3.88 2.97 -11.84
N LEU A 52 2.65 2.53 -12.12
CA LEU A 52 2.09 1.35 -11.44
C LEU A 52 2.74 0.03 -11.88
N ASN A 53 3.38 0.00 -13.05
CA ASN A 53 4.20 -1.10 -13.52
C ASN A 53 5.70 -0.68 -13.47
N PRO A 54 6.54 -1.27 -12.59
CA PRO A 54 7.97 -0.93 -12.50
C PRO A 54 8.83 -1.61 -13.58
N ALA A 55 8.30 -2.60 -14.31
CA ALA A 55 9.01 -3.30 -15.37
C ALA A 55 8.92 -2.56 -16.72
N ASP A 56 7.77 -1.98 -17.04
CA ASP A 56 7.51 -1.16 -18.23
C ASP A 56 6.50 -0.06 -17.88
N TYR A 57 6.93 1.21 -17.91
CA TYR A 57 6.11 2.38 -17.58
C TYR A 57 4.99 2.66 -18.59
N THR A 58 5.02 2.02 -19.77
CA THR A 58 3.99 2.16 -20.81
C THR A 58 2.93 1.05 -20.75
N ALA A 59 3.15 0.02 -19.94
CA ALA A 59 2.25 -1.12 -19.79
C ALA A 59 1.37 -1.02 -18.52
N PRO A 60 0.15 -1.58 -18.52
CA PRO A 60 -0.68 -1.70 -17.32
C PRO A 60 0.01 -2.56 -16.23
N PRO A 61 -0.32 -2.36 -14.94
CA PRO A 61 0.20 -3.19 -13.85
C PRO A 61 -0.32 -4.63 -13.92
N GLU A 62 0.41 -5.56 -13.29
CA GLU A 62 0.04 -6.98 -13.24
C GLU A 62 -1.38 -7.21 -12.67
N PHE A 63 -1.82 -6.38 -11.71
CA PHE A 63 -3.18 -6.39 -11.18
C PHE A 63 -4.23 -6.13 -12.28
N GLU A 64 -4.10 -5.08 -13.08
CA GLU A 64 -5.06 -4.74 -14.13
C GLU A 64 -5.06 -5.79 -15.25
N VAL A 65 -3.89 -6.27 -15.64
CA VAL A 65 -3.74 -7.38 -16.60
C VAL A 65 -4.47 -8.63 -16.10
N ASN A 66 -4.35 -8.96 -14.81
CA ASN A 66 -5.03 -10.10 -14.22
C ASN A 66 -6.53 -9.85 -13.97
N LEU A 67 -6.96 -8.60 -13.78
CA LEU A 67 -8.37 -8.23 -13.69
C LEU A 67 -9.07 -8.48 -15.03
N GLN A 68 -8.47 -8.03 -16.14
CA GLN A 68 -8.97 -8.31 -17.48
C GLN A 68 -8.99 -9.81 -17.78
N LYS A 69 -7.96 -10.58 -17.37
CA LYS A 69 -7.99 -12.05 -17.48
C LYS A 69 -9.12 -12.67 -16.65
N SER A 70 -9.36 -12.21 -15.42
CA SER A 70 -10.39 -12.78 -14.54
C SER A 70 -11.82 -12.59 -15.07
N ILE A 71 -12.08 -11.44 -15.73
CA ILE A 71 -13.35 -11.11 -16.39
C ILE A 71 -13.59 -12.03 -17.60
N ASN A 72 -12.54 -12.34 -18.36
CA ASN A 72 -12.61 -13.18 -19.56
C ASN A 72 -12.44 -14.69 -19.26
N ALA A 73 -12.04 -15.07 -18.04
CA ALA A 73 -11.90 -16.46 -17.63
C ALA A 73 -13.28 -17.11 -17.39
N PRO A 74 -13.42 -18.45 -17.58
CA PRO A 74 -14.64 -19.17 -17.25
C PRO A 74 -15.10 -18.88 -15.81
N LEU A 75 -16.40 -18.63 -15.65
CA LEU A 75 -17.02 -18.30 -14.37
C LEU A 75 -17.97 -19.40 -13.93
N THR A 76 -17.60 -20.12 -12.87
CA THR A 76 -18.54 -20.99 -12.14
C THR A 76 -19.34 -20.12 -11.17
N LYS A 77 -20.59 -19.80 -11.50
CA LYS A 77 -21.49 -19.08 -10.57
C LYS A 77 -21.83 -20.00 -9.39
N LEU A 78 -21.47 -19.58 -8.18
CA LEU A 78 -21.77 -20.31 -6.95
C LEU A 78 -22.96 -19.68 -6.23
N ARG A 79 -23.74 -20.49 -5.52
CA ARG A 79 -24.83 -20.05 -4.65
C ARG A 79 -24.50 -20.49 -3.22
N VAL A 80 -24.30 -19.54 -2.32
CA VAL A 80 -23.79 -19.79 -0.96
C VAL A 80 -24.62 -19.06 0.08
N LYS A 81 -24.53 -19.49 1.34
CA LYS A 81 -25.16 -18.81 2.48
C LYS A 81 -24.41 -17.52 2.82
N ALA A 82 -25.16 -16.44 3.05
CA ALA A 82 -24.61 -15.12 3.36
C ALA A 82 -23.84 -15.10 4.69
N ASP A 83 -24.26 -15.93 5.66
CA ASP A 83 -23.47 -16.29 6.84
C ASP A 83 -23.24 -17.81 6.83
N PRO A 84 -22.00 -18.27 6.60
CA PRO A 84 -21.65 -19.70 6.61
C PRO A 84 -21.98 -20.43 7.92
N ASN A 85 -22.10 -19.72 9.05
CA ASN A 85 -22.41 -20.29 10.36
C ASN A 85 -23.91 -20.40 10.63
N ASN A 86 -24.75 -19.80 9.77
CA ASN A 86 -26.20 -19.76 9.92
C ASN A 86 -26.89 -20.38 8.69
N PRO A 87 -27.32 -21.66 8.77
CA PRO A 87 -28.02 -22.34 7.67
C PRO A 87 -29.31 -21.65 7.19
N ASN A 88 -29.93 -20.83 8.05
CA ASN A 88 -31.15 -20.09 7.75
C ASN A 88 -30.87 -18.72 7.11
N SER A 89 -29.60 -18.34 6.89
CA SER A 89 -29.27 -17.09 6.23
C SER A 89 -29.68 -17.11 4.74
N ALA A 90 -29.86 -15.90 4.19
CA ALA A 90 -30.19 -15.70 2.79
C ALA A 90 -29.09 -16.26 1.88
N GLU A 91 -29.46 -16.63 0.65
CA GLU A 91 -28.51 -17.06 -0.37
C GLU A 91 -28.01 -15.88 -1.19
N ILE A 92 -26.68 -15.81 -1.36
CA ILE A 92 -26.00 -14.89 -2.27
C ILE A 92 -25.44 -15.68 -3.45
N ILE A 93 -25.38 -15.02 -4.60
CA ILE A 93 -24.76 -15.56 -5.81
C ILE A 93 -23.37 -14.93 -5.94
N LEU A 94 -22.34 -15.76 -6.02
CA LEU A 94 -20.99 -15.35 -6.35
C LEU A 94 -20.83 -15.49 -7.86
N ASP A 95 -20.83 -14.37 -8.57
CA ASP A 95 -20.80 -14.32 -10.04
C ASP A 95 -19.70 -13.43 -10.64
N LYS A 96 -18.60 -13.29 -9.89
CA LYS A 96 -17.35 -12.68 -10.36
C LYS A 96 -16.19 -13.57 -9.97
N ASN A 97 -15.22 -13.71 -10.87
CA ASN A 97 -13.96 -14.37 -10.54
C ASN A 97 -13.12 -13.48 -9.61
N ARG A 98 -12.44 -14.12 -8.68
CA ARG A 98 -11.52 -13.55 -7.70
C ARG A 98 -10.11 -14.06 -7.94
N PHE A 99 -9.13 -13.33 -7.44
CA PHE A 99 -7.71 -13.66 -7.54
C PHE A 99 -7.37 -14.64 -6.43
N ILE A 100 -7.29 -15.93 -6.75
CA ILE A 100 -7.06 -16.98 -5.75
C ILE A 100 -5.62 -17.49 -5.86
N ILE A 101 -4.88 -17.48 -4.75
CA ILE A 101 -3.52 -18.05 -4.65
C ILE A 101 -3.48 -19.18 -3.61
N PRO A 102 -2.63 -20.21 -3.77
CA PRO A 102 -2.34 -21.14 -2.68
C PRO A 102 -1.53 -20.43 -1.58
N VAL A 103 -1.83 -20.69 -0.29
CA VAL A 103 -1.11 -20.02 0.82
C VAL A 103 0.23 -20.68 1.17
N ALA A 104 0.44 -21.92 0.71
CA ALA A 104 1.58 -22.75 1.03
C ALA A 104 2.00 -23.64 -0.15
N ASN A 105 3.20 -24.22 -0.08
CA ASN A 105 3.71 -25.28 -0.96
C ASN A 105 3.83 -24.94 -2.47
N SER A 106 3.75 -23.67 -2.87
CA SER A 106 4.11 -23.22 -4.23
C SER A 106 5.42 -22.41 -4.21
N ASN A 107 6.34 -22.76 -5.11
CA ASN A 107 7.62 -22.06 -5.28
C ASN A 107 7.61 -21.01 -6.41
N ASP A 108 6.48 -20.82 -7.10
CA ASP A 108 6.31 -19.82 -8.17
C ASP A 108 4.89 -19.19 -8.13
N LYS A 109 4.63 -18.19 -8.98
CA LYS A 109 3.31 -17.57 -9.14
C LYS A 109 2.27 -18.62 -9.58
N ALA A 110 1.25 -18.79 -8.76
CA ALA A 110 0.20 -19.81 -8.89
C ALA A 110 -1.22 -19.21 -8.79
N LEU A 111 -1.36 -17.94 -9.18
CA LEU A 111 -2.64 -17.24 -9.30
C LEU A 111 -3.60 -17.96 -10.26
N LYS A 112 -4.81 -18.26 -9.77
CA LYS A 112 -5.95 -18.74 -10.56
C LYS A 112 -7.16 -17.81 -10.40
N PHE A 113 -8.15 -17.99 -11.26
CA PHE A 113 -9.43 -17.28 -11.21
C PHE A 113 -10.56 -18.23 -10.80
N ALA A 114 -11.27 -17.90 -9.73
CA ALA A 114 -12.44 -18.66 -9.25
C ALA A 114 -13.37 -17.76 -8.42
N ALA A 115 -14.65 -18.13 -8.27
CA ALA A 115 -15.62 -17.32 -7.52
C ALA A 115 -15.45 -17.35 -5.98
N LEU A 116 -14.66 -18.28 -5.44
CA LEU A 116 -14.40 -18.45 -4.01
C LEU A 116 -13.05 -19.17 -3.78
N ALA A 117 -12.36 -18.87 -2.67
CA ALA A 117 -11.17 -19.58 -2.22
C ALA A 117 -11.51 -20.91 -1.52
N GLN A 118 -10.56 -21.85 -1.49
CA GLN A 118 -10.64 -23.10 -0.71
C GLN A 118 -9.77 -23.04 0.55
N ASP A 119 -9.85 -24.03 1.44
CA ASP A 119 -9.25 -24.02 2.80
C ASP A 119 -7.73 -23.75 2.87
N ASN A 120 -6.98 -23.99 1.78
CA ASN A 120 -5.54 -23.74 1.67
C ASN A 120 -5.21 -22.60 0.69
N GLU A 121 -6.17 -21.72 0.41
CA GLU A 121 -6.08 -20.65 -0.58
C GLU A 121 -6.53 -19.31 0.01
N LEU A 122 -6.11 -18.21 -0.62
CA LEU A 122 -6.47 -16.86 -0.23
C LEU A 122 -7.00 -16.08 -1.44
N ASP A 123 -8.14 -15.42 -1.26
CA ASP A 123 -8.57 -14.35 -2.16
C ASP A 123 -7.70 -13.11 -1.88
N VAL A 124 -6.91 -12.72 -2.88
CA VAL A 124 -6.03 -11.54 -2.84
C VAL A 124 -6.52 -10.41 -3.72
N THR A 125 -7.76 -10.45 -4.25
CA THR A 125 -8.28 -9.42 -5.17
C THR A 125 -8.17 -8.02 -4.56
N ASP A 126 -8.76 -7.84 -3.38
CA ASP A 126 -8.79 -6.57 -2.64
C ASP A 126 -7.44 -6.24 -1.96
N ILE A 127 -6.49 -7.19 -1.95
CA ILE A 127 -5.11 -7.01 -1.46
C ILE A 127 -4.24 -6.47 -2.58
N ASP A 128 -4.31 -7.08 -3.77
CA ASP A 128 -3.49 -6.72 -4.93
C ASP A 128 -3.90 -5.37 -5.53
N ASP A 129 -5.20 -5.05 -5.51
CA ASP A 129 -5.72 -3.71 -5.85
C ASP A 129 -5.10 -2.63 -4.94
N PHE A 130 -5.27 -2.80 -3.62
CA PHE A 130 -4.73 -1.88 -2.62
C PHE A 130 -3.20 -1.76 -2.70
N LEU A 131 -2.48 -2.88 -2.84
CA LEU A 131 -1.02 -2.85 -2.95
C LEU A 131 -0.59 -2.13 -4.22
N THR A 132 -1.25 -2.35 -5.36
CA THR A 132 -0.97 -1.63 -6.63
C THR A 132 -1.17 -0.12 -6.47
N ILE A 133 -2.29 0.30 -5.88
CA ILE A 133 -2.58 1.72 -5.59
C ILE A 133 -1.53 2.32 -4.66
N LEU A 134 -1.12 1.57 -3.63
CA LEU A 134 -0.13 2.03 -2.66
C LEU A 134 1.29 2.09 -3.23
N GLU A 135 1.67 1.17 -4.12
CA GLU A 135 2.99 1.20 -4.80
C GLU A 135 3.20 2.55 -5.49
N GLY A 136 2.18 3.05 -6.20
CA GLY A 136 2.18 4.36 -6.84
C GLY A 136 2.45 5.56 -5.90
N LYS A 137 2.37 5.38 -4.57
CA LYS A 137 2.56 6.42 -3.55
C LYS A 137 3.72 6.14 -2.60
N ALA A 138 4.01 4.87 -2.33
CA ALA A 138 4.89 4.44 -1.23
C ALA A 138 5.95 3.40 -1.62
N ARG A 139 6.05 3.00 -2.91
CA ARG A 139 7.12 2.10 -3.37
C ARG A 139 8.50 2.69 -3.04
N HIS A 140 8.76 3.95 -3.39
CA HIS A 140 10.03 4.63 -3.10
C HIS A 140 9.97 5.69 -2.00
N TYR A 141 11.11 5.89 -1.33
CA TYR A 141 11.30 6.94 -0.31
C TYR A 141 11.96 8.22 -0.90
N PRO A 142 11.45 9.43 -0.59
CA PRO A 142 10.36 9.72 0.33
C PRO A 142 8.97 9.48 -0.29
N THR A 143 8.02 9.06 0.55
CA THR A 143 6.65 8.73 0.10
C THR A 143 5.85 9.95 -0.35
N ARG A 144 4.75 9.70 -1.08
CA ARG A 144 4.05 10.71 -1.89
C ARG A 144 2.54 10.63 -1.66
N PHE A 145 2.04 11.57 -0.86
CA PHE A 145 0.62 11.74 -0.54
C PHE A 145 0.31 13.23 -0.52
N ASP A 146 -0.78 13.63 -1.17
CA ASP A 146 -1.20 15.03 -1.18
C ASP A 146 -2.14 15.35 -0.01
N VAL A 147 -2.80 14.32 0.56
CA VAL A 147 -3.72 14.45 1.69
C VAL A 147 -3.24 13.64 2.89
N LYS A 148 -3.00 14.28 4.04
CA LYS A 148 -2.56 13.58 5.28
C LYS A 148 -3.54 12.48 5.74
N ARG A 149 -4.85 12.67 5.51
CA ARG A 149 -5.89 11.67 5.80
C ARG A 149 -5.78 10.43 4.90
N GLU A 150 -5.40 10.59 3.64
CA GLU A 150 -5.13 9.49 2.71
C GLU A 150 -3.95 8.64 3.19
N LYS A 151 -2.80 9.26 3.54
CA LYS A 151 -1.66 8.52 4.15
C LYS A 151 -2.09 7.72 5.38
N SER A 152 -2.88 8.32 6.28
CA SER A 152 -3.37 7.62 7.49
C SER A 152 -4.23 6.40 7.14
N GLY A 153 -5.26 6.57 6.31
CA GLY A 153 -6.16 5.47 5.94
C GLY A 153 -5.45 4.33 5.21
N MET A 154 -4.50 4.66 4.32
CA MET A 154 -3.66 3.65 3.68
C MET A 154 -2.70 2.96 4.64
N THR A 155 -2.10 3.68 5.61
CA THR A 155 -1.31 3.08 6.69
C THR A 155 -2.12 2.08 7.52
N ASP A 156 -3.37 2.42 7.87
CA ASP A 156 -4.25 1.55 8.67
C ASP A 156 -4.70 0.30 7.87
N LYS A 157 -5.09 0.47 6.59
CA LYS A 157 -5.43 -0.65 5.69
C LYS A 157 -4.23 -1.55 5.42
N LEU A 158 -3.03 -1.00 5.20
CA LEU A 158 -1.79 -1.76 5.02
C LEU A 158 -1.47 -2.59 6.26
N LYS A 159 -1.64 -2.03 7.47
CA LYS A 159 -1.43 -2.74 8.74
C LYS A 159 -2.34 -3.97 8.86
N SER A 160 -3.60 -3.86 8.43
CA SER A 160 -4.55 -4.99 8.35
C SER A 160 -4.14 -6.05 7.32
N ILE A 161 -3.66 -5.62 6.14
CA ILE A 161 -3.18 -6.52 5.09
C ILE A 161 -1.92 -7.26 5.53
N ILE A 162 -0.93 -6.59 6.14
CA ILE A 162 0.27 -7.25 6.68
C ILE A 162 -0.12 -8.25 7.77
N HIS A 163 -1.02 -7.92 8.69
CA HIS A 163 -1.50 -8.88 9.68
C HIS A 163 -2.16 -10.11 9.03
N THR A 164 -2.92 -9.92 7.95
CA THR A 164 -3.56 -11.02 7.20
C THR A 164 -2.53 -11.92 6.53
N LEU A 165 -1.55 -11.33 5.84
CA LEU A 165 -0.46 -12.01 5.13
C LEU A 165 0.50 -12.71 6.08
N ASP A 166 0.88 -12.08 7.19
CA ASP A 166 1.81 -12.58 8.21
C ASP A 166 1.44 -14.00 8.67
N ARG A 167 0.14 -14.28 8.88
CA ARG A 167 -0.38 -15.59 9.34
C ARG A 167 0.12 -16.75 8.48
N TYR A 168 0.24 -16.51 7.17
CA TYR A 168 0.75 -17.46 6.18
C TYR A 168 2.25 -17.26 5.95
N ALA A 169 2.71 -16.00 5.81
CA ALA A 169 4.09 -15.67 5.46
C ALA A 169 5.13 -16.12 6.50
N VAL A 170 4.78 -16.19 7.79
CA VAL A 170 5.70 -16.74 8.82
C VAL A 170 5.88 -18.25 8.74
N GLN A 171 4.97 -18.99 8.11
CA GLN A 171 5.06 -20.45 8.02
C GLN A 171 6.26 -20.86 7.16
N PRO A 172 7.04 -21.91 7.52
CA PRO A 172 8.23 -22.30 6.76
C PRO A 172 7.95 -22.58 5.27
N ASN A 173 6.79 -23.17 5.00
CA ASN A 173 6.31 -23.59 3.68
C ASN A 173 5.33 -22.60 3.01
N ALA A 174 5.28 -21.34 3.45
CA ALA A 174 4.52 -20.27 2.79
C ALA A 174 4.81 -20.21 1.28
N SER A 175 3.80 -19.92 0.46
CA SER A 175 3.97 -19.84 -1.00
C SER A 175 4.76 -18.62 -1.46
N TYR A 176 5.36 -18.71 -2.64
CA TYR A 176 5.99 -17.58 -3.35
C TYR A 176 5.05 -16.37 -3.43
N ASP A 177 3.78 -16.57 -3.81
CA ASP A 177 2.77 -15.51 -3.91
C ASP A 177 2.50 -14.78 -2.58
N ILE A 178 2.45 -15.52 -1.46
CA ILE A 178 2.30 -14.95 -0.11
C ILE A 178 3.56 -14.18 0.30
N LEU A 179 4.75 -14.76 0.07
CA LEU A 179 6.02 -14.16 0.45
C LEU A 179 6.32 -12.88 -0.34
N LEU A 180 5.99 -12.85 -1.63
CA LEU A 180 6.13 -11.66 -2.49
C LEU A 180 5.24 -10.52 -1.99
N ARG A 181 3.96 -10.79 -1.74
CA ARG A 181 3.02 -9.79 -1.19
C ARG A 181 3.45 -9.31 0.21
N ALA A 182 3.88 -10.22 1.09
CA ALA A 182 4.36 -9.87 2.42
C ALA A 182 5.66 -9.03 2.39
N ALA A 183 6.57 -9.31 1.44
CA ALA A 183 7.78 -8.51 1.22
C ALA A 183 7.44 -7.08 0.74
N LYS A 184 6.64 -6.96 -0.33
CA LYS A 184 6.17 -5.67 -0.86
C LYS A 184 5.45 -4.82 0.19
N ALA A 185 4.49 -5.43 0.89
CA ALA A 185 3.71 -4.76 1.93
C ALA A 185 4.59 -4.28 3.09
N SER A 186 5.52 -5.13 3.56
CA SER A 186 6.46 -4.76 4.64
C SER A 186 7.44 -3.67 4.20
N HIS A 187 7.92 -3.69 2.95
CA HIS A 187 8.76 -2.63 2.41
C HIS A 187 8.03 -1.28 2.37
N MET A 188 6.79 -1.26 1.86
CA MET A 188 5.98 -0.03 1.85
C MET A 188 5.65 0.46 3.28
N ALA A 189 5.43 -0.45 4.24
CA ALA A 189 5.24 -0.07 5.65
C ALA A 189 6.49 0.58 6.27
N ARG A 190 7.70 0.11 5.90
CA ARG A 190 8.95 0.79 6.26
C ARG A 190 9.00 2.20 5.67
N ASN A 191 8.70 2.37 4.38
CA ASN A 191 8.72 3.67 3.71
C ASN A 191 7.62 4.63 4.20
N LEU A 192 6.54 4.10 4.80
CA LEU A 192 5.50 4.87 5.47
C LEU A 192 5.84 5.27 6.92
N ASP A 193 7.03 4.92 7.41
CA ASP A 193 7.53 5.20 8.75
C ASP A 193 6.77 4.43 9.87
N MET A 194 6.17 3.28 9.54
CA MET A 194 5.26 2.56 10.45
C MET A 194 5.94 1.81 11.62
N GLY A 195 7.28 1.78 11.65
CA GLY A 195 8.08 1.18 12.72
C GLY A 195 9.24 0.31 12.22
N GLU A 196 10.23 0.09 13.08
CA GLU A 196 11.50 -0.56 12.73
C GLU A 196 11.35 -2.02 12.28
N THR A 197 10.29 -2.71 12.70
CA THR A 197 10.09 -4.16 12.45
C THR A 197 9.82 -4.51 10.98
N TYR A 198 9.36 -3.56 10.17
CA TYR A 198 8.92 -3.83 8.80
C TYR A 198 10.09 -3.99 7.81
N GLY A 199 11.21 -3.30 8.01
CA GLY A 199 12.43 -3.48 7.21
C GLY A 199 13.01 -4.89 7.29
N PRO A 200 13.28 -5.42 8.50
CA PRO A 200 13.72 -6.80 8.71
C PRO A 200 12.73 -7.85 8.19
N LYS A 201 11.42 -7.60 8.28
CA LYS A 201 10.39 -8.46 7.65
C LYS A 201 10.54 -8.52 6.14
N ALA A 202 10.60 -7.38 5.46
CA ALA A 202 10.76 -7.31 4.01
C ALA A 202 12.01 -8.07 3.54
N LEU A 203 13.14 -7.84 4.20
CA LEU A 203 14.41 -8.54 3.96
C LEU A 203 14.29 -10.06 4.19
N SER A 204 13.63 -10.49 5.26
CA SER A 204 13.43 -11.91 5.59
C SER A 204 12.59 -12.64 4.55
N TYR A 205 11.47 -12.05 4.11
CA TYR A 205 10.61 -12.64 3.07
C TYR A 205 11.30 -12.64 1.69
N ALA A 206 11.97 -11.55 1.31
CA ALA A 206 12.75 -11.49 0.07
C ALA A 206 13.91 -12.51 0.04
N THR A 207 14.61 -12.69 1.17
CA THR A 207 15.67 -13.72 1.31
C THR A 207 15.12 -15.15 1.14
N ARG A 208 13.84 -15.39 1.44
CA ARG A 208 13.19 -16.69 1.22
C ARG A 208 12.76 -16.88 -0.23
N LEU A 209 12.25 -15.85 -0.88
CA LEU A 209 11.95 -15.85 -2.32
C LEU A 209 13.20 -16.20 -3.15
N LEU A 210 14.35 -15.57 -2.86
CA LEU A 210 15.61 -15.89 -3.55
C LEU A 210 16.16 -17.29 -3.27
N LYS A 211 15.71 -17.96 -2.19
CA LYS A 211 16.02 -19.39 -1.95
C LYS A 211 15.11 -20.32 -2.74
N MET A 212 13.91 -19.89 -3.11
CA MET A 212 13.00 -20.63 -3.99
C MET A 212 13.38 -20.46 -5.47
N LYS A 213 13.62 -19.22 -5.88
CA LYS A 213 13.99 -18.83 -7.24
C LYS A 213 15.23 -17.92 -7.20
N PRO A 214 16.45 -18.48 -7.21
CA PRO A 214 17.67 -17.70 -7.33
C PRO A 214 17.65 -16.85 -8.61
N ASN A 215 18.06 -15.58 -8.49
CA ASN A 215 18.06 -14.59 -9.56
C ASN A 215 16.67 -14.24 -10.16
N ASP A 216 15.57 -14.53 -9.44
CA ASP A 216 14.22 -14.08 -9.82
C ASP A 216 14.20 -12.54 -10.01
N PRO A 217 13.86 -12.01 -11.21
CA PRO A 217 14.00 -10.59 -11.51
C PRO A 217 13.18 -9.67 -10.60
N GLU A 218 11.91 -10.02 -10.36
CA GLU A 218 11.02 -9.22 -9.51
C GLU A 218 11.55 -9.21 -8.06
N THR A 219 11.86 -10.37 -7.49
CA THR A 219 12.45 -10.45 -6.15
C THR A 219 13.77 -9.68 -6.06
N SER A 220 14.61 -9.75 -7.08
CA SER A 220 15.90 -9.04 -7.14
C SER A 220 15.72 -7.53 -7.23
N PHE A 221 14.72 -7.05 -7.97
CA PHE A 221 14.35 -5.63 -7.98
C PHE A 221 13.93 -5.16 -6.59
N TRP A 222 12.93 -5.81 -5.99
CA TRP A 222 12.38 -5.44 -4.68
C TRP A 222 13.41 -5.51 -3.56
N LEU A 223 14.26 -6.54 -3.53
CA LEU A 223 15.35 -6.61 -2.57
C LEU A 223 16.43 -5.56 -2.85
N GLY A 224 16.79 -5.36 -4.12
CA GLY A 224 17.84 -4.42 -4.52
C GLY A 224 17.51 -2.98 -4.14
N PHE A 225 16.37 -2.46 -4.57
CA PHE A 225 16.01 -1.09 -4.23
C PHE A 225 15.61 -0.96 -2.75
N GLY A 226 15.04 -2.02 -2.16
CA GLY A 226 14.76 -2.11 -0.72
C GLY A 226 16.02 -1.97 0.13
N LEU A 227 17.10 -2.69 -0.21
CA LEU A 227 18.42 -2.55 0.44
C LEU A 227 19.02 -1.17 0.20
N SER A 228 18.91 -0.64 -1.03
CA SER A 228 19.43 0.69 -1.39
C SER A 228 18.83 1.79 -0.52
N GLU A 229 17.50 1.87 -0.46
CA GLU A 229 16.80 2.83 0.40
C GLU A 229 17.00 2.55 1.91
N GLY A 230 17.36 1.33 2.28
CA GLY A 230 17.72 0.95 3.64
C GLY A 230 19.17 1.26 4.05
N GLY A 231 19.98 1.86 3.17
CA GLY A 231 21.38 2.20 3.43
C GLY A 231 22.40 1.09 3.08
N ALA A 232 21.94 -0.09 2.69
CA ALA A 232 22.77 -1.25 2.33
C ALA A 232 23.17 -1.20 0.85
N PHE A 233 23.83 -0.12 0.44
CA PHE A 233 24.03 0.21 -0.98
C PHE A 233 24.95 -0.77 -1.73
N LYS A 234 25.92 -1.38 -1.04
CA LYS A 234 26.83 -2.37 -1.65
C LYS A 234 26.10 -3.68 -1.90
N GLU A 235 25.30 -4.07 -0.93
CA GLU A 235 24.47 -5.27 -0.90
C GLU A 235 23.32 -5.17 -1.91
N ALA A 236 22.77 -3.96 -2.12
CA ALA A 236 21.77 -3.65 -3.15
C ALA A 236 22.26 -3.87 -4.59
N THR A 237 23.53 -3.53 -4.85
CA THR A 237 24.13 -3.48 -6.20
C THR A 237 23.95 -4.77 -7.02
N PRO A 238 24.28 -5.98 -6.53
CA PRO A 238 24.09 -7.20 -7.31
C PRO A 238 22.62 -7.47 -7.68
N TYR A 239 21.67 -7.25 -6.76
CA TYR A 239 20.26 -7.53 -7.04
C TYR A 239 19.64 -6.51 -8.01
N LEU A 240 20.01 -5.22 -7.88
CA LEU A 240 19.66 -4.19 -8.85
C LEU A 240 20.24 -4.51 -10.24
N LYS A 241 21.47 -5.05 -10.31
CA LYS A 241 22.06 -5.49 -11.57
C LYS A 241 21.24 -6.63 -12.21
N THR A 242 20.90 -7.68 -11.45
CA THR A 242 20.05 -8.79 -11.94
C THR A 242 18.72 -8.28 -12.50
N ALA A 243 18.09 -7.30 -11.83
CA ALA A 243 16.85 -6.69 -12.31
C ALA A 243 17.04 -5.87 -13.60
N MET A 244 18.15 -5.13 -13.74
CA MET A 244 18.47 -4.39 -14.98
C MET A 244 18.83 -5.30 -16.16
N GLU A 245 19.49 -6.43 -15.89
CA GLU A 245 19.84 -7.47 -16.89
C GLU A 245 18.61 -8.25 -17.35
N ALA A 246 17.54 -8.29 -16.53
CA ALA A 246 16.22 -8.81 -16.86
C ALA A 246 15.21 -7.71 -17.23
N ASP A 247 15.70 -6.62 -17.83
CA ASP A 247 14.95 -5.53 -18.44
C ASP A 247 13.96 -4.73 -17.57
N ILE A 248 13.95 -4.91 -16.24
CA ILE A 248 13.07 -4.11 -15.35
C ILE A 248 13.46 -2.61 -15.46
N GLN A 249 12.56 -1.80 -16.01
CA GLN A 249 12.80 -0.38 -16.30
C GLN A 249 13.24 0.39 -15.05
N GLU A 250 12.48 0.33 -13.96
CA GLU A 250 12.74 1.11 -12.74
C GLU A 250 14.01 0.70 -11.96
N ALA A 251 14.54 -0.50 -12.22
CA ALA A 251 15.81 -0.96 -11.64
C ALA A 251 16.98 -0.05 -12.04
N HIS A 252 16.91 0.58 -13.22
CA HIS A 252 17.93 1.52 -13.70
C HIS A 252 17.92 2.84 -12.90
N LEU A 253 16.74 3.38 -12.58
CA LEU A 253 16.60 4.56 -11.72
C LEU A 253 17.01 4.23 -10.27
N SER A 254 16.63 3.05 -9.78
CA SER A 254 17.06 2.54 -8.47
C SER A 254 18.58 2.38 -8.37
N MET A 255 19.25 1.87 -9.42
CA MET A 255 20.71 1.80 -9.49
C MET A 255 21.36 3.18 -9.56
N ALA A 256 20.79 4.12 -10.33
CA ALA A 256 21.27 5.49 -10.34
C ALA A 256 21.17 6.15 -8.95
N ASN A 257 20.06 5.93 -8.23
CA ASN A 257 19.88 6.37 -6.86
C ASN A 257 20.91 5.73 -5.90
N ASN A 258 21.11 4.43 -6.03
CA ASN A 258 22.11 3.69 -5.25
C ASN A 258 23.51 4.28 -5.42
N TYR A 259 23.91 4.61 -6.66
CA TYR A 259 25.18 5.29 -6.92
C TYR A 259 25.24 6.71 -6.34
N LEU A 260 24.14 7.48 -6.32
CA LEU A 260 24.12 8.78 -5.64
C LEU A 260 24.36 8.64 -4.13
N SER A 261 23.71 7.66 -3.49
CA SER A 261 23.88 7.40 -2.05
C SER A 261 25.25 6.82 -1.67
N MET A 262 25.99 6.28 -2.65
CA MET A 262 27.40 5.91 -2.52
C MET A 262 28.38 7.04 -2.92
N GLU A 263 27.89 8.27 -3.14
CA GLU A 263 28.61 9.44 -3.66
C GLU A 263 29.22 9.25 -5.08
N GLN A 264 28.88 8.16 -5.77
CA GLN A 264 29.37 7.80 -7.10
C GLN A 264 28.62 8.54 -8.22
N LYS A 265 28.56 9.87 -8.13
CA LYS A 265 27.86 10.78 -9.05
C LYS A 265 28.13 10.49 -10.54
N LYS A 266 29.37 10.15 -10.91
CA LYS A 266 29.74 9.75 -12.30
C LYS A 266 29.02 8.47 -12.75
N ASN A 267 28.89 7.48 -11.88
CA ASN A 267 28.24 6.20 -12.17
C ASN A 267 26.72 6.37 -12.24
N ALA A 268 26.13 7.18 -11.35
CA ALA A 268 24.72 7.56 -11.42
C ALA A 268 24.36 8.22 -12.76
N VAL A 269 25.13 9.25 -13.16
CA VAL A 269 24.96 9.94 -14.44
C VAL A 269 25.14 9.00 -15.65
N THR A 270 26.08 8.06 -15.58
CA THR A 270 26.31 7.07 -16.65
C THR A 270 25.13 6.09 -16.74
N THR A 271 24.61 5.62 -15.61
CA THR A 271 23.42 4.75 -15.53
C THR A 271 22.19 5.45 -16.11
N LEU A 272 21.99 6.74 -15.80
CA LEU A 272 20.92 7.56 -16.36
C LEU A 272 21.07 7.76 -17.88
N LYS A 273 22.28 8.04 -18.37
CA LYS A 273 22.54 8.20 -19.82
C LYS A 273 22.27 6.88 -20.58
N ASN A 274 22.61 5.73 -19.99
CA ASN A 274 22.27 4.41 -20.55
C ASN A 274 20.75 4.13 -20.50
N TYR A 275 20.07 4.51 -19.42
CA TYR A 275 18.61 4.40 -19.29
C TYR A 275 17.88 5.20 -20.37
N LYS A 276 18.30 6.43 -20.66
CA LYS A 276 17.76 7.25 -21.77
C LYS A 276 17.94 6.61 -23.16
N VAL A 277 19.05 5.91 -23.40
CA VAL A 277 19.26 5.19 -24.67
C VAL A 277 18.30 4.00 -24.80
N LYS A 278 18.03 3.29 -23.68
CA LYS A 278 17.11 2.13 -23.65
C LYS A 278 15.64 2.52 -23.67
N TYR A 279 15.28 3.64 -23.03
CA TYR A 279 13.91 4.17 -22.92
C TYR A 279 13.85 5.62 -23.42
N PRO A 280 13.86 5.87 -24.75
CA PRO A 280 13.92 7.23 -25.29
C PRO A 280 12.75 8.15 -24.91
N THR A 281 11.60 7.57 -24.58
CA THR A 281 10.42 8.26 -24.02
C THR A 281 10.73 9.02 -22.73
N GLU A 282 11.65 8.50 -21.92
CA GLU A 282 12.07 9.06 -20.63
C GLU A 282 13.08 10.21 -20.77
N SER A 283 13.51 10.54 -21.99
CA SER A 283 14.62 11.48 -22.25
C SER A 283 14.54 12.78 -21.47
N ALA A 284 13.37 13.43 -21.44
CA ALA A 284 13.19 14.71 -20.75
C ALA A 284 13.29 14.60 -19.22
N ILE A 285 12.85 13.47 -18.65
CA ILE A 285 13.00 13.17 -17.22
C ILE A 285 14.49 12.97 -16.91
N VAL A 286 15.19 12.21 -17.76
CA VAL A 286 16.62 11.94 -17.60
C VAL A 286 17.49 13.19 -17.74
N ASP A 287 17.26 14.03 -18.74
CA ASP A 287 18.06 15.23 -18.97
C ASP A 287 17.95 16.21 -17.78
N ARG A 288 16.74 16.33 -17.22
CA ARG A 288 16.52 17.06 -15.96
C ARG A 288 17.26 16.40 -14.79
N LEU A 289 17.09 15.09 -14.57
CA LEU A 289 17.78 14.37 -13.49
C LEU A 289 19.29 14.55 -13.56
N VAL A 290 19.88 14.38 -14.75
CA VAL A 290 21.31 14.59 -15.00
C VAL A 290 21.72 16.03 -14.72
N THR A 291 20.97 17.04 -15.19
CA THR A 291 21.29 18.46 -14.95
C THR A 291 21.23 18.82 -13.47
N GLU A 292 20.21 18.37 -12.73
CA GLU A 292 20.09 18.62 -11.29
C GLU A 292 21.18 17.88 -10.49
N ILE A 293 21.54 16.66 -10.89
CA ILE A 293 22.64 15.90 -10.27
C ILE A 293 23.99 16.57 -10.58
N GLU A 294 24.26 16.95 -11.82
CA GLU A 294 25.51 17.57 -12.27
C GLU A 294 25.73 18.93 -11.60
N SER A 295 24.69 19.77 -11.47
CA SER A 295 24.72 21.03 -10.70
C SER A 295 24.73 20.86 -9.17
N GLY A 296 24.33 19.71 -8.64
CA GLY A 296 24.30 19.41 -7.21
C GLY A 296 22.97 19.74 -6.50
N GLY A 297 21.94 20.14 -7.24
CA GLY A 297 20.57 20.31 -6.72
C GLY A 297 19.83 19.00 -6.42
N ARG A 298 20.35 17.85 -6.87
CA ARG A 298 19.74 16.52 -6.65
C ARG A 298 20.69 15.48 -6.08
N TYR A 299 20.25 14.83 -5.01
CA TYR A 299 20.97 13.75 -4.30
C TYR A 299 20.17 12.43 -4.24
N ASN A 300 18.91 12.42 -4.66
CA ASN A 300 18.03 11.25 -4.71
C ASN A 300 17.15 11.36 -5.96
N VAL A 301 16.99 10.30 -6.75
CA VAL A 301 16.23 10.37 -8.03
C VAL A 301 14.73 10.58 -7.80
N TRP A 302 14.19 10.11 -6.68
CA TRP A 302 12.79 10.21 -6.27
C TRP A 302 12.43 11.55 -5.61
N GLN A 303 13.39 12.44 -5.33
CA GLN A 303 13.09 13.76 -4.77
C GLN A 303 12.12 14.52 -5.69
N ARG A 304 11.18 15.28 -5.11
CA ARG A 304 10.34 16.20 -5.91
C ARG A 304 11.26 17.15 -6.67
N GLY A 305 10.92 17.47 -7.92
CA GLY A 305 11.55 18.59 -8.63
C GLY A 305 11.29 19.88 -7.87
N SER A 306 12.27 20.79 -7.92
CA SER A 306 12.15 22.19 -7.53
C SER A 306 11.39 22.99 -8.58
#